data_AF-A0A9D7CEK1-F1
#
_entry.id   AF-A0A9D7CEK1-F1
#
_cell.length_a   1.000
_cell.length_b   1.000
_cell.length_c   1.000
_cell.angle_alpha   90.00
_cell.angle_beta   90.00
_cell.angle_gamma   90.00
#
_symmetry.space_group_name_H-M   'P 1'
#
loop_
_entity.id
_entity.type
_entity.pdbx_description
1 polymer ?
#
loop_
_entity_poly.entity_id
_entity_poly.type
_entity_poly.pdbx_seq_one_letter_code
_entity_poly.pdbx_strand_id
1 'polypeptide(L)'
;MASLLRRIFPESLFPRRLDEGAERRMRLAQARAEESLIETHVRNALMFIDTLSEDMPFDRAIDTYVRVMAVPEPLASLVATRVLVELGEELVPRRVLRPRPARDASVDNGEQALEDSAVERPTLRLSDSTHSARS
;
A
#
# COMPACT_ATOMS: atom_id res chain seq x y z
N MET A 1 18.20 40.93 8.44
CA MET A 1 17.52 40.65 9.73
C MET A 1 17.26 39.14 9.86
N ALA A 2 18.30 38.33 10.03
CA ALA A 2 18.23 36.86 10.12
C ALA A 2 18.67 36.37 11.50
N SER A 3 18.09 36.92 12.58
CA SER A 3 18.57 36.70 13.95
C SER A 3 17.50 36.12 14.91
N LEU A 4 16.21 36.20 14.56
CA LEU A 4 15.15 35.72 15.45
C LEU A 4 14.87 34.21 15.33
N LEU A 5 15.07 33.60 14.16
CA LEU A 5 14.88 32.16 13.97
C LEU A 5 15.96 31.29 14.63
N ARG A 6 17.19 31.82 14.77
CA ARG A 6 18.35 31.12 15.35
C ARG A 6 18.27 30.93 16.88
N ARG A 7 17.37 31.66 17.54
CA ARG A 7 17.17 31.63 19.01
C ARG A 7 16.12 30.59 19.44
N ILE A 8 15.29 30.13 18.52
CA ILE A 8 14.27 29.09 18.77
C ILE A 8 14.78 27.71 18.35
N PHE A 9 15.61 27.65 17.30
CA PHE A 9 16.18 26.41 16.78
C PHE A 9 17.70 26.47 16.89
N PRO A 10 18.31 25.99 18.00
CA PRO A 10 19.76 25.87 18.08
C PRO A 10 20.25 24.99 16.93
N GLU A 11 21.39 25.33 16.32
CA GLU A 11 22.07 24.59 15.23
C GLU A 11 22.58 23.19 15.64
N SER A 12 21.93 22.56 16.63
CA SER A 12 22.26 21.27 17.20
C SER A 12 21.02 20.44 17.53
N LEU A 13 19.92 20.55 16.78
CA LEU A 13 18.75 19.73 17.09
C LEU A 13 18.98 18.23 16.88
N PHE A 14 19.95 17.81 16.05
CA PHE A 14 20.37 16.41 15.96
C PHE A 14 21.87 16.21 15.64
N PRO A 15 22.80 16.41 16.59
CA PRO A 15 24.22 16.10 16.38
C PRO A 15 24.55 14.64 16.72
N ARG A 16 23.59 13.89 17.30
CA ARG A 16 23.80 12.50 17.71
C ARG A 16 23.14 11.59 16.69
N ARG A 17 23.94 10.75 16.03
CA ARG A 17 23.43 9.55 15.33
C ARG A 17 22.48 8.83 16.27
N LEU A 18 21.27 8.56 15.80
CA LEU A 18 20.34 7.69 16.51
C LEU A 18 21.02 6.34 16.73
N ASP A 19 20.85 5.75 17.91
CA ASP A 19 21.17 4.34 18.08
C ASP A 19 20.30 3.51 17.11
N GLU A 20 20.81 2.36 16.65
CA GLU A 20 20.14 1.56 15.63
C GLU A 20 18.69 1.20 16.01
N GLY A 21 18.42 0.96 17.30
CA GLY A 21 17.08 0.69 17.78
C GLY A 21 16.13 1.88 17.60
N ALA A 22 16.62 3.10 17.81
CA ALA A 22 15.84 4.33 17.62
C ALA A 22 15.62 4.62 16.12
N GLU A 23 16.62 4.38 15.27
CA GLU A 23 16.49 4.54 13.83
C GLU A 23 15.46 3.56 13.23
N ARG A 24 15.49 2.28 13.65
CA ARG A 24 14.49 1.27 13.25
C ARG A 24 13.07 1.69 13.64
N ARG A 25 12.87 2.18 14.88
CA ARG A 25 11.55 2.66 15.34
C ARG A 25 11.08 3.90 14.57
N MET A 26 11.99 4.82 14.26
CA MET A 26 11.69 6.02 13.47
C MET A 26 11.22 5.64 12.06
N ARG A 27 11.94 4.75 11.36
CA ARG A 27 11.54 4.26 10.03
C ARG A 27 10.16 3.59 10.04
N LEU A 28 9.87 2.80 11.08
CA LEU A 28 8.55 2.18 11.24
C LEU A 28 7.45 3.23 11.48
N ALA A 29 7.71 4.24 12.30
CA ALA A 29 6.77 5.34 12.53
C ALA A 29 6.52 6.14 11.25
N GLN A 30 7.58 6.42 10.48
CA GLN A 30 7.49 7.07 9.18
C GLN A 30 6.63 6.25 8.21
N ALA A 31 6.90 4.95 8.05
CA ALA A 31 6.12 4.10 7.15
C ALA A 31 4.63 4.07 7.53
N ARG A 32 4.31 4.03 8.83
CA ARG A 32 2.90 4.12 9.30
C ARG A 32 2.26 5.46 8.98
N ALA A 33 3.01 6.55 9.13
CA ALA A 33 2.53 7.88 8.81
C ALA A 33 2.26 8.02 7.31
N GLU A 34 3.16 7.52 6.47
CA GLU A 34 3.00 7.49 5.01
C GLU A 34 1.75 6.70 4.61
N GLU A 35 1.54 5.50 5.18
CA GLU A 35 0.32 4.71 4.93
C GLU A 35 -0.95 5.43 5.38
N SER A 36 -0.93 6.02 6.59
CA SER A 36 -2.08 6.74 7.14
C SER A 36 -2.46 7.96 6.27
N LEU A 37 -1.47 8.63 5.66
CA LEU A 37 -1.70 9.71 4.72
C LEU A 37 -2.37 9.21 3.45
N ILE A 38 -1.89 8.09 2.88
CA ILE A 38 -2.51 7.46 1.71
C ILE A 38 -3.96 7.09 2.00
N GLU A 39 -4.21 6.34 3.09
CA GLU A 39 -5.57 5.92 3.49
C GLU A 39 -6.51 7.11 3.67
N THR A 40 -6.03 8.20 4.27
CA THR A 40 -6.82 9.41 4.47
C THR A 40 -7.19 10.05 3.14
N HIS A 41 -6.23 10.17 2.22
CA HIS A 41 -6.50 10.75 0.92
C HIS A 41 -7.47 9.91 0.09
N VAL A 42 -7.37 8.58 0.14
CA VAL A 42 -8.29 7.67 -0.56
C VAL A 42 -9.71 7.82 -0.02
N ARG A 43 -9.88 7.80 1.31
CA ARG A 43 -11.20 8.00 1.94
C ARG A 43 -11.83 9.33 1.54
N ASN A 44 -11.04 10.40 1.58
CA ASN A 44 -11.50 11.74 1.19
C ASN A 44 -11.83 11.84 -0.30
N ALA A 45 -11.05 11.18 -1.16
CA ALA A 45 -11.31 11.15 -2.60
C ALA A 45 -12.61 10.41 -2.92
N LEU A 46 -12.88 9.27 -2.28
CA LEU A 46 -14.14 8.54 -2.43
C LEU A 46 -15.34 9.42 -2.00
N MET A 47 -15.26 10.06 -0.83
CA MET A 47 -16.31 11.01 -0.41
C MET A 47 -16.50 12.16 -1.40
N PHE A 48 -15.40 12.67 -1.99
CA PHE A 48 -15.44 13.72 -3.00
C PHE A 48 -16.11 13.25 -4.29
N ILE A 49 -15.81 12.03 -4.74
CA ILE A 49 -16.42 11.40 -5.92
C ILE A 49 -17.91 11.19 -5.69
N ASP A 50 -18.30 10.62 -4.55
CA ASP A 50 -19.69 10.38 -4.20
C ASP A 50 -20.49 11.68 -4.15
N THR A 51 -19.89 12.76 -3.62
CA THR A 51 -20.54 14.07 -3.54
C THR A 51 -20.78 14.69 -4.91
N LEU A 52 -19.94 14.39 -5.90
CA LEU A 52 -19.97 14.98 -7.24
C LEU A 52 -20.49 14.02 -8.31
N SER A 53 -21.06 12.87 -7.93
CA SER A 53 -21.44 11.81 -8.87
C SER A 53 -22.50 12.25 -9.88
N GLU A 54 -23.34 13.23 -9.53
CA GLU A 54 -24.34 13.81 -10.44
C GLU A 54 -23.75 14.86 -11.40
N ASP A 55 -22.65 15.50 -11.00
CA ASP A 55 -22.04 16.61 -11.74
C ASP A 55 -20.93 16.16 -12.72
N MET A 56 -20.20 15.08 -12.39
CA MET A 56 -19.10 14.60 -13.21
C MET A 56 -18.78 13.10 -13.01
N PRO A 57 -18.20 12.45 -14.02
CA PRO A 57 -17.77 11.06 -13.90
C PRO A 57 -16.57 10.92 -12.94
N PHE A 58 -16.41 9.73 -12.37
CA PHE A 58 -15.43 9.45 -11.30
C PHE A 58 -13.98 9.71 -11.71
N ASP A 59 -13.62 9.44 -12.96
CA ASP A 59 -12.29 9.70 -13.52
C ASP A 59 -11.93 11.18 -13.45
N ARG A 60 -12.86 12.04 -13.87
CA ARG A 60 -12.71 13.50 -13.78
C ARG A 60 -12.72 14.00 -12.34
N ALA A 61 -13.48 13.36 -11.46
CA ALA A 61 -13.52 13.69 -10.03
C ALA A 61 -12.19 13.36 -9.33
N ILE A 62 -11.54 12.23 -9.67
CA ILE A 62 -10.20 11.87 -9.17
C ILE A 62 -9.17 12.94 -9.55
N ASP A 63 -9.11 13.32 -10.82
CA ASP A 63 -8.18 14.36 -11.31
C ASP A 63 -8.43 15.70 -10.63
N THR A 64 -9.71 16.03 -10.41
CA THR A 64 -10.12 17.26 -9.74
C THR A 64 -9.73 17.25 -8.27
N TYR A 65 -9.92 16.14 -7.56
CA TYR A 65 -9.51 15.99 -6.17
C TYR A 65 -8.00 16.17 -6.02
N VAL A 66 -7.19 15.47 -6.81
CA VAL A 66 -5.71 15.57 -6.78
C VAL A 66 -5.26 17.01 -6.98
N ARG A 67 -5.86 17.70 -7.97
CA ARG A 67 -5.55 19.10 -8.29
C ARG A 67 -5.95 20.06 -7.15
N VAL A 68 -7.17 19.96 -6.65
CA VAL A 68 -7.72 20.88 -5.63
C VAL A 68 -7.02 20.70 -4.29
N MET A 69 -6.75 19.44 -3.90
CA MET A 69 -6.07 19.11 -2.65
C MET A 69 -4.54 19.21 -2.77
N ALA A 70 -4.02 19.57 -3.94
CA ALA A 70 -2.60 19.70 -4.24
C ALA A 70 -1.78 18.48 -3.78
N VAL A 71 -2.28 17.27 -4.04
CA VAL A 71 -1.61 16.03 -3.63
C VAL A 71 -0.31 15.88 -4.44
N PRO A 72 0.86 15.82 -3.80
CA PRO A 72 2.14 15.78 -4.52
C PRO A 72 2.37 14.40 -5.16
N GLU A 73 3.18 14.36 -6.21
CA GLU A 73 3.74 13.08 -6.69
C GLU A 73 4.83 12.58 -5.73
N PRO A 74 4.99 11.25 -5.55
CA PRO A 74 4.27 10.15 -6.20
C PRO A 74 2.94 9.75 -5.52
N LEU A 75 2.54 10.46 -4.45
CA LEU A 75 1.36 10.14 -3.64
C LEU A 75 0.06 10.21 -4.46
N ALA A 76 -0.07 11.19 -5.36
CA ALA A 76 -1.22 11.34 -6.24
C ALA A 76 -1.48 10.07 -7.06
N SER A 77 -0.44 9.52 -7.69
CA SER A 77 -0.51 8.27 -8.46
C SER A 77 -0.99 7.07 -7.62
N LEU A 78 -0.53 6.97 -6.37
CA LEU A 78 -0.95 5.90 -5.45
C LEU A 78 -2.41 6.06 -5.02
N VAL A 79 -2.82 7.28 -4.67
CA VAL A 79 -4.20 7.59 -4.27
C VAL A 79 -5.16 7.27 -5.42
N ALA A 80 -4.88 7.73 -6.64
CA ALA A 80 -5.71 7.47 -7.81
C ALA A 80 -5.87 5.96 -8.06
N THR A 81 -4.76 5.21 -8.05
CA THR A 81 -4.78 3.76 -8.23
C THR A 81 -5.64 3.09 -7.16
N ARG A 82 -5.48 3.47 -5.89
CA ARG A 82 -6.21 2.84 -4.79
C ARG A 82 -7.70 3.17 -4.83
N VAL A 83 -8.07 4.40 -5.17
CA VAL A 83 -9.48 4.78 -5.37
C VAL A 83 -10.12 3.92 -6.46
N LEU A 84 -9.44 3.73 -7.60
CA LEU A 84 -9.96 2.87 -8.68
C LEU A 84 -10.16 1.42 -8.23
N VAL A 85 -9.29 0.89 -7.37
CA VAL A 85 -9.45 -0.44 -6.78
C VAL A 85 -10.71 -0.51 -5.92
N GLU A 86 -10.92 0.46 -5.02
CA GLU A 86 -12.11 0.48 -4.15
C GLU A 86 -13.41 0.61 -4.97
N LEU A 87 -13.45 1.51 -5.96
CA LEU A 87 -14.60 1.65 -6.88
C LEU A 87 -14.84 0.37 -7.70
N GLY A 88 -13.77 -0.34 -8.09
CA GLY A 88 -13.87 -1.60 -8.81
C GLY A 88 -14.46 -2.74 -7.97
N GLU A 89 -14.15 -2.81 -6.68
CA GLU A 89 -14.70 -3.80 -5.74
C GLU A 89 -16.20 -3.58 -5.48
N GLU A 90 -16.69 -2.34 -5.53
CA GLU A 90 -18.13 -2.04 -5.46
C GLU A 90 -18.89 -2.53 -6.70
N LEU A 91 -18.29 -2.38 -7.89
CA LEU A 91 -18.92 -2.74 -9.17
C LEU A 91 -18.80 -4.24 -9.50
N VAL A 92 -17.78 -4.91 -8.99
CA VAL A 92 -17.57 -6.35 -9.15
C VAL A 92 -17.64 -6.99 -7.77
N PRO A 93 -18.83 -7.44 -7.32
CA PRO A 93 -18.92 -8.26 -6.12
C PRO A 93 -17.93 -9.38 -6.28
N ARG A 94 -16.95 -9.49 -5.36
CA ARG A 94 -15.91 -10.51 -5.37
C ARG A 94 -16.56 -11.78 -5.85
N ARG A 95 -16.19 -12.24 -7.06
CA ARG A 95 -16.65 -13.53 -7.54
C ARG A 95 -16.21 -14.49 -6.44
N VAL A 96 -17.18 -14.93 -5.63
CA VAL A 96 -16.99 -16.07 -4.75
C VAL A 96 -16.50 -17.11 -5.71
N LEU A 97 -15.20 -17.41 -5.65
CA LEU A 97 -14.58 -18.45 -6.45
C LEU A 97 -15.35 -19.69 -6.05
N ARG A 98 -16.40 -20.01 -6.81
CA ARG A 98 -17.16 -21.24 -6.63
C ARG A 98 -16.09 -22.32 -6.72
N PRO A 99 -15.89 -23.15 -5.69
CA PRO A 99 -14.91 -24.21 -5.76
C PRO A 99 -15.15 -24.92 -7.07
N ARG A 100 -14.12 -24.97 -7.92
CA ARG A 100 -14.20 -25.66 -9.20
C ARG A 100 -14.79 -27.04 -8.87
N PRO A 101 -15.99 -27.41 -9.40
CA PRO A 101 -16.54 -28.71 -9.10
C PRO A 101 -15.47 -29.71 -9.48
N ALA A 102 -15.06 -30.50 -8.48
CA ALA A 102 -14.04 -31.52 -8.64
C ALA A 102 -14.43 -32.33 -9.87
N ARG A 103 -13.60 -32.24 -10.91
CA ARG A 103 -13.78 -33.06 -12.09
C ARG A 103 -13.57 -34.50 -11.62
N ASP A 104 -14.66 -35.25 -11.67
CA ASP A 104 -14.72 -36.69 -11.90
C ASP A 104 -14.24 -37.59 -10.74
N ALA A 105 -15.15 -37.83 -9.78
CA ALA A 105 -15.14 -39.04 -8.95
C ALA A 105 -15.98 -40.15 -9.61
N SER A 106 -15.46 -40.67 -10.73
CA SER A 106 -15.73 -41.97 -11.36
C SER A 106 -15.24 -41.81 -12.81
N VAL A 107 -14.16 -42.43 -13.28
CA VAL A 107 -14.03 -43.87 -13.55
C VAL A 107 -12.53 -44.18 -13.79
N ASP A 108 -12.02 -45.17 -13.03
CA ASP A 108 -11.07 -46.23 -13.40
C ASP A 108 -9.62 -45.93 -13.87
N ASN A 109 -8.68 -46.32 -12.98
CA ASN A 109 -7.36 -46.94 -13.16
C ASN A 109 -6.32 -46.40 -14.16
N GLY A 110 -5.13 -46.08 -13.61
CA GLY A 110 -3.88 -46.00 -14.36
C GLY A 110 -2.84 -45.09 -13.71
N GLU A 111 -1.97 -45.67 -12.89
CA GLU A 111 -0.82 -45.06 -12.23
C GLU A 111 -0.01 -44.11 -13.14
N GLN A 112 0.21 -42.87 -12.69
CA GLN A 112 1.54 -42.27 -12.47
C GLN A 112 1.38 -40.83 -11.97
N ALA A 113 1.54 -40.68 -10.66
CA ALA A 113 1.67 -39.39 -10.00
C ALA A 113 3.04 -38.78 -10.37
N LEU A 114 3.03 -37.80 -11.27
CA LEU A 114 4.14 -36.86 -11.42
C LEU A 114 3.70 -35.56 -10.71
N GLU A 115 4.08 -35.51 -9.44
CA GLU A 115 4.48 -34.31 -8.68
C GLU A 115 3.94 -32.97 -9.19
N ASP A 116 2.73 -32.63 -8.74
CA ASP A 116 2.26 -31.24 -8.74
C ASP A 116 3.05 -30.52 -7.64
N SER A 117 4.14 -29.89 -8.06
CA SER A 117 5.00 -29.06 -7.22
C SER A 117 4.18 -27.89 -6.68
N ALA A 118 3.64 -28.10 -5.48
CA ALA A 118 3.08 -27.06 -4.66
C ALA A 118 4.14 -25.95 -4.53
N VAL A 119 3.92 -24.83 -5.22
CA VAL A 119 4.67 -23.60 -4.99
C VAL A 119 4.25 -23.10 -3.61
N GLU A 120 4.85 -23.69 -2.58
CA GLU A 120 4.82 -23.21 -1.22
C GLU A 120 5.41 -21.81 -1.24
N ARG A 121 4.55 -20.80 -1.10
CA ARG A 121 4.99 -19.40 -1.02
C ARG A 121 6.02 -19.30 0.11
N PRO A 122 7.27 -18.90 -0.16
CA PRO A 122 8.27 -18.80 0.87
C PRO A 122 7.80 -17.79 1.92
N THR A 123 7.59 -18.23 3.15
CA THR A 123 7.38 -17.33 4.27
C THR A 123 8.70 -16.64 4.54
N LEU A 124 8.83 -15.41 4.05
CA LEU A 124 10.03 -14.59 4.21
C LEU A 124 10.17 -14.27 5.71
N ARG A 125 10.96 -15.07 6.42
CA ARG A 125 11.22 -14.86 7.85
C ARG A 125 12.22 -13.72 7.98
N LEU A 126 11.88 -12.74 8.80
CA LEU A 126 12.70 -11.56 9.09
C LEU A 126 14.14 -11.91 9.55
N SER A 127 14.38 -13.15 10.01
CA SER A 127 15.70 -13.66 10.44
C SER A 127 16.74 -13.80 9.31
N ASP A 128 16.29 -13.99 8.07
CA ASP A 128 17.17 -14.46 6.98
C ASP A 128 18.01 -13.32 6.36
N SER A 129 17.72 -12.08 6.73
CA SER A 129 18.41 -10.87 6.26
C SER A 129 19.76 -10.59 6.95
N THR A 130 20.19 -11.42 7.91
CA THR A 130 21.39 -11.13 8.74
C THR A 130 22.65 -11.93 8.39
N HIS A 131 22.67 -12.73 7.31
CA HIS A 131 23.82 -13.65 7.05
C HIS A 131 24.55 -13.52 5.71
N SER A 132 24.28 -12.53 4.87
CA SER A 132 25.00 -12.37 3.59
C SER A 132 25.78 -11.06 3.51
N ALA A 133 26.84 -10.97 4.31
CA ALA A 133 27.92 -10.00 4.12
C ALA A 133 29.18 -10.46 4.87
N ARG A 134 29.80 -11.55 4.41
CA ARG A 134 31.23 -11.89 4.64
C ARG A 134 31.61 -13.20 3.95
N SER A 135 32.15 -13.09 2.74
CA SER A 135 33.28 -13.88 2.24
C SER A 135 33.86 -13.16 1.04
#